data_AF-A0A7K1SQR5-F1
#
_entry.id   AF-A0A7K1SQR5-F1
#
_cell.length_a   1.000
_cell.length_b   1.000
_cell.length_c   1.000
_cell.angle_alpha   90.00
_cell.angle_beta   90.00
_cell.angle_gamma   90.00
#
_symmetry.space_group_name_H-M   'P 1'
#
loop_
_entity.id
_entity.type
_entity.pdbx_description
1 polymer ?
#
loop_
_entity_poly.entity_id
_entity_poly.type
_entity_poly.pdbx_seq_one_letter_code
_entity_poly.pdbx_strand_id
1 'polypeptide(L)'
;MDSKATFSNAFGPQKDIEAGLLSLKNIGLSQADSIKLLIQVLNISLSEADKIVLNSATWKDYKNDTISLREAIYETWKDLQ
;
A
#
# COMPACT_ATOMS: atom_id res chain seq x y z
N MET A 1 10.70 13.09 -8.23
CA MET A 1 9.28 13.47 -8.14
C MET A 1 8.85 13.36 -6.68
N ASP A 2 8.12 14.34 -6.16
CA ASP A 2 7.61 14.29 -4.78
C ASP A 2 6.38 13.37 -4.71
N SER A 3 6.56 12.21 -4.08
CA SER A 3 5.52 11.17 -3.96
C SER A 3 4.36 11.61 -3.06
N LYS A 4 4.59 12.48 -2.06
CA LYS A 4 3.53 13.02 -1.20
C LYS A 4 2.66 14.00 -1.98
N ALA A 5 3.28 14.89 -2.74
CA ALA A 5 2.55 15.80 -3.61
C ALA A 5 1.78 15.04 -4.71
N THR A 6 2.39 14.01 -5.30
CA THR A 6 1.75 13.15 -6.31
C THR A 6 0.50 12.49 -5.76
N PHE A 7 0.60 11.84 -4.59
CA PHE A 7 -0.56 11.21 -3.94
C PHE A 7 -1.62 12.24 -3.55
N SER A 8 -1.24 13.35 -2.92
CA SER A 8 -2.18 14.37 -2.43
C SER A 8 -2.95 15.05 -3.57
N ASN A 9 -2.34 15.23 -4.73
CA ASN A 9 -3.00 15.80 -5.91
C ASN A 9 -4.02 14.84 -6.54
N ALA A 10 -3.73 13.53 -6.53
CA ALA A 10 -4.65 12.52 -7.03
C ALA A 10 -5.78 12.20 -6.02
N PHE A 11 -5.44 12.13 -4.73
CA PHE A 11 -6.38 11.84 -3.64
C PHE A 11 -7.24 13.04 -3.27
N GLY A 12 -6.65 14.23 -3.11
CA GLY A 12 -7.27 15.40 -2.48
C GLY A 12 -8.58 15.90 -3.11
N PRO A 13 -8.68 16.06 -4.44
CA PRO A 13 -9.89 16.61 -5.07
C PRO A 13 -11.09 15.65 -5.07
N GLN A 14 -10.83 14.33 -5.08
CA GLN A 14 -11.86 13.30 -5.28
C GLN A 14 -12.04 12.38 -4.07
N LYS A 15 -11.15 12.46 -3.07
CA LYS A 15 -11.00 11.48 -1.97
C LYS A 15 -10.89 10.04 -2.47
N ASP A 16 -10.38 9.85 -3.68
CA ASP A 16 -10.24 8.55 -4.31
C ASP A 16 -8.85 7.96 -3.99
N ILE A 17 -8.85 6.96 -3.10
CA ILE A 17 -7.65 6.24 -2.71
C ILE A 17 -7.07 5.44 -3.88
N GLU A 18 -7.89 4.90 -4.78
CA GLU A 18 -7.40 4.13 -5.93
C GLU A 18 -6.68 5.03 -6.92
N ALA A 19 -7.23 6.21 -7.19
CA ALA A 19 -6.53 7.22 -8.00
C ALA A 19 -5.17 7.59 -7.38
N GLY A 20 -5.14 7.77 -6.06
CA GLY A 20 -3.91 8.00 -5.30
C GLY A 20 -2.90 6.86 -5.46
N LEU A 21 -3.30 5.62 -5.22
CA LEU A 21 -2.42 4.45 -5.33
C LEU A 21 -1.93 4.21 -6.75
N LEU A 22 -2.79 4.38 -7.76
CA LEU A 22 -2.42 4.26 -9.15
C LEU A 22 -1.35 5.29 -9.53
N SER A 23 -1.48 6.53 -9.04
CA SER A 23 -0.48 7.58 -9.25
C SER A 23 0.89 7.20 -8.66
N LEU A 24 0.91 6.56 -7.49
CA LEU A 24 2.14 6.07 -6.87
C LEU A 24 2.78 4.93 -7.67
N LYS A 25 1.98 3.96 -8.11
CA LYS A 25 2.46 2.86 -8.95
C LYS A 25 3.06 3.38 -10.27
N ASN A 26 2.42 4.37 -10.89
CA ASN A 26 2.86 4.95 -12.16
C ASN A 26 4.20 5.70 -12.05
N ILE A 27 4.54 6.23 -10.87
CA ILE A 27 5.86 6.82 -10.61
C ILE A 27 6.89 5.80 -10.11
N GLY A 28 6.55 4.51 -10.13
CA GLY A 28 7.44 3.40 -9.79
C GLY A 28 7.57 3.10 -8.30
N LEU A 29 6.67 3.61 -7.45
CA LEU A 29 6.70 3.26 -6.02
C LEU A 29 6.31 1.80 -5.82
N SER A 30 7.01 1.13 -4.91
CA SER A 30 6.65 -0.21 -4.49
C SER A 30 5.39 -0.22 -3.62
N GLN A 31 4.81 -1.39 -3.42
CA GLN A 31 3.70 -1.59 -2.50
C GLN A 31 4.06 -1.17 -1.06
N ALA A 32 5.28 -1.52 -0.61
CA ALA A 32 5.77 -1.16 0.72
C ALA A 32 5.99 0.35 0.90
N ASP A 33 6.51 1.02 -0.13
CA ASP A 33 6.69 2.47 -0.10
C ASP A 33 5.34 3.20 -0.14
N SER A 34 4.35 2.64 -0.85
CA SER A 34 2.98 3.13 -0.85
C SER A 34 2.35 3.04 0.54
N ILE A 35 2.53 1.92 1.26
CA ILE A 35 2.06 1.76 2.65
C ILE A 35 2.70 2.82 3.56
N LYS A 36 4.03 2.98 3.50
CA LYS A 36 4.75 4.00 4.29
C LYS A 36 4.21 5.40 4.02
N LEU A 37 3.91 5.71 2.76
CA LEU A 37 3.40 7.02 2.36
C LEU A 37 1.97 7.25 2.85
N LEU A 38 1.10 6.23 2.78
CA LEU A 38 -0.26 6.29 3.32
C LEU A 38 -0.28 6.57 4.83
N ILE A 39 0.59 5.90 5.60
CA ILE A 39 0.75 6.15 7.05
C ILE A 39 1.09 7.62 7.29
N GLN A 40 2.05 8.16 6.52
CA GLN A 40 2.52 9.54 6.69
C GLN A 40 1.49 10.59 6.26
N VAL A 41 0.73 10.35 5.20
CA VAL A 41 -0.19 11.34 4.62
C VAL A 41 -1.58 11.28 5.26
N LEU A 42 -2.08 10.08 5.53
CA LEU A 42 -3.42 9.88 6.08
C LEU A 42 -3.42 9.74 7.61
N ASN A 43 -2.24 9.65 8.24
CA ASN A 43 -2.09 9.47 9.69
C ASN A 43 -2.87 8.25 10.22
N ILE A 44 -2.80 7.14 9.48
CA ILE A 44 -3.45 5.86 9.81
C ILE A 44 -2.43 4.82 10.30
N SER A 45 -2.90 3.75 10.93
CA SER A 45 -2.02 2.67 11.39
C SER A 45 -1.41 1.89 10.22
N LEU A 46 -0.28 1.21 10.50
CA LEU A 46 0.32 0.27 9.54
C LEU A 46 -0.68 -0.78 9.06
N SER A 47 -1.48 -1.33 9.98
CA SER A 47 -2.49 -2.35 9.65
C SER A 47 -3.57 -1.81 8.70
N GLU A 48 -4.03 -0.57 8.90
CA GLU A 48 -5.01 0.05 8.01
C GLU A 48 -4.43 0.38 6.64
N ALA A 49 -3.24 0.98 6.59
CA ALA A 49 -2.55 1.28 5.33
C ALA A 49 -2.28 0.00 4.52
N ASP A 50 -1.83 -1.05 5.19
CA ASP A 50 -1.59 -2.34 4.60
C ASP A 50 -2.87 -3.00 4.05
N LYS A 51 -3.98 -2.94 4.80
CA LYS A 51 -5.30 -3.42 4.33
C LYS A 51 -5.80 -2.65 3.11
N ILE A 52 -5.60 -1.34 3.08
CA ILE A 52 -5.98 -0.50 1.93
C ILE A 52 -5.23 -0.96 0.69
N VAL A 53 -3.91 -1.13 0.80
CA VAL A 53 -3.07 -1.50 -0.34
C VAL A 53 -3.32 -2.94 -0.79
N LEU A 54 -3.53 -3.89 0.12
CA LEU A 54 -3.84 -5.29 -0.22
C LEU A 54 -5.18 -5.44 -0.94
N ASN A 55 -6.17 -4.64 -0.57
CA ASN A 55 -7.49 -4.67 -1.19
C ASN A 55 -7.59 -3.79 -2.44
N SER A 56 -6.52 -3.07 -2.77
CA SER A 56 -6.52 -2.15 -3.91
C SER A 56 -6.54 -2.88 -5.24
N ALA A 57 -7.32 -2.35 -6.19
CA ALA A 57 -7.30 -2.79 -7.57
C ALA A 57 -5.92 -2.56 -8.22
N THR A 58 -5.22 -1.50 -7.81
CA THR A 58 -3.89 -1.11 -8.30
C THR A 58 -2.84 -2.23 -8.16
N TRP A 59 -2.95 -3.04 -7.10
CA TRP A 59 -1.99 -4.09 -6.77
C TRP A 59 -2.57 -5.50 -6.87
N LYS A 60 -3.73 -5.67 -7.52
CA LYS A 60 -4.40 -6.98 -7.66
C LYS A 60 -3.52 -8.06 -8.26
N ASP A 61 -2.66 -7.71 -9.22
CA ASP A 61 -1.75 -8.67 -9.87
C ASP A 61 -0.74 -9.27 -8.88
N TYR A 62 -0.40 -8.54 -7.82
CA TYR A 62 0.54 -8.95 -6.78
C TYR A 62 -0.15 -9.49 -5.53
N LYS A 63 -1.50 -9.56 -5.52
CA LYS A 63 -2.28 -9.89 -4.33
C LYS A 63 -1.97 -11.32 -3.84
N ASN A 64 -1.91 -12.28 -4.76
CA ASN A 64 -1.64 -13.67 -4.42
C ASN A 64 -0.21 -13.83 -3.87
N ASP A 65 0.79 -13.26 -4.55
CA ASP A 65 2.19 -13.29 -4.09
C ASP A 65 2.35 -12.61 -2.72
N THR A 66 1.62 -11.51 -2.49
CA THR A 66 1.62 -10.79 -1.20
C THR A 66 0.99 -11.62 -0.09
N ILE A 67 -0.11 -12.32 -0.36
CA ILE A 67 -0.77 -13.21 0.61
C ILE A 67 0.16 -14.38 0.95
N SER A 68 0.73 -15.04 -0.05
CA SER A 68 1.67 -16.14 0.15
C SER A 68 2.91 -15.72 0.95
N LEU A 69 3.44 -14.51 0.71
CA LEU A 69 4.54 -13.97 1.51
C LEU A 69 4.15 -13.76 2.98
N ARG A 70 2.94 -13.25 3.24
CA ARG A 70 2.45 -13.04 4.62
C ARG A 70 2.24 -14.35 5.36
N GLU A 71 1.66 -15.33 4.69
CA GLU A 71 1.47 -16.67 5.25
C GLU A 71 2.83 -17.31 5.58
N ALA A 72 3.80 -17.23 4.66
CA ALA A 72 5.15 -17.74 4.91
C ALA A 72 5.85 -17.05 6.10
N ILE A 73 5.69 -15.73 6.24
CA ILE A 73 6.20 -14.98 7.39
C ILE A 73 5.51 -15.42 8.69
N TYR A 74 4.19 -15.61 8.67
CA TYR A 74 3.42 -16.02 9.83
C TYR A 74 3.81 -17.42 10.32
N GLU A 75 3.91 -18.40 9.40
CA GLU A 75 4.32 -19.76 9.73
C GLU A 75 5.75 -19.78 10.28
N THR A 76 6.68 -19.06 9.65
CA THR A 76 8.08 -18.96 10.15
C THR A 76 8.14 -18.34 11.54
N TRP A 77 7.34 -17.32 11.82
CA TRP A 77 7.31 -16.66 13.14
C TRP A 77 6.70 -17.55 14.22
N LYS A 78 5.66 -18.31 13.88
CA LYS A 78 5.02 -19.28 14.79
C LYS A 78 5.97 -20.39 15.19
N ASP A 79 6.82 -20.87 14.29
CA ASP A 79 7.82 -21.91 14.57
C ASP A 79 8.99 -21.41 15.45
N LEU A 80 9.14 -20.10 15.63
CA LEU A 80 10.17 -19.46 16.47
C LEU A 80 9.69 -19.11 17.88
N GLN A 81 8.41 -19.32 18.21
CA GLN A 81 7.84 -19.13 19.56
C GLN A 81 7.73 -20.43 20.33
#